data_AF-A0AAV7FYI0-F1
#
_entry.id   AF-A0AAV7FYI0-F1
#
_cell.length_a   1.000
_cell.length_b   1.000
_cell.length_c   1.000
_cell.angle_alpha   90.00
_cell.angle_beta   90.00
_cell.angle_gamma   90.00
#
_symmetry.space_group_name_H-M   'P 1'
#
loop_
_entity.id
_entity.type
_entity.pdbx_description
1 polymer ?
#
loop_
_entity_poly.entity_id
_entity_poly.type
_entity_poly.pdbx_seq_one_letter_code
_entity_poly.pdbx_strand_id
1 'polypeptide(L)'
;MKDLPVHLHVGEEAIHRILNIPGVKHLLFENRYLTKYIEEEFLFKVGLSIQAGRLEAKMLKKSSKAHELPAPSSKIPSKQKSDNPPALLKKKKLEGISTRTGQLSHCMELEVKFMHTLNEWNDEFVKVKYLQGEYKRKYNHKSKAVNELEVELTDCRTELANSMTASSLKNQQIDRLQIELVEAQEMITQLLKDQNVSGEKVVVLEAKNKKSRTLIAEKETALFGLEFLRIIEDFKKFIDFKISILDHLQEAREHIYNVEVKASPGGFLKGVQLVQRKTGVKFDGLTTS
;
A
#
# COMPACT_ATOMS: atom_id res chain seq x y z
N MET A 1 -30.41 -0.04 2.06
CA MET A 1 -29.00 0.19 1.71
C MET A 1 -28.41 0.98 2.86
N LYS A 2 -27.48 0.38 3.60
CA LYS A 2 -26.80 1.06 4.72
C LYS A 2 -25.56 1.73 4.14
N ASP A 3 -25.43 3.02 4.39
CA ASP A 3 -24.30 3.83 3.94
C ASP A 3 -22.98 3.21 4.42
N LEU A 4 -22.04 3.01 3.48
CA LEU A 4 -20.69 2.56 3.79
C LEU A 4 -19.95 3.65 4.59
N PRO A 5 -19.04 3.27 5.50
CA PRO A 5 -18.26 4.23 6.27
C PRO A 5 -17.35 5.02 5.32
N VAL A 6 -17.44 6.35 5.42
CA VAL A 6 -16.58 7.30 4.71
C VAL A 6 -15.13 7.00 5.02
N HIS A 7 -14.35 6.69 3.98
CA HIS A 7 -12.91 6.50 4.07
C HIS A 7 -12.27 7.74 4.74
N LEU A 8 -11.54 7.51 5.84
CA LEU A 8 -10.60 8.46 6.42
C LEU A 8 -9.46 8.67 5.44
N HIS A 9 -9.71 9.46 4.39
CA HIS A 9 -8.67 9.95 3.51
C HIS A 9 -7.88 10.98 4.32
N VAL A 10 -6.69 10.59 4.79
CA VAL A 10 -5.71 11.54 5.31
C VAL A 10 -5.23 12.33 4.10
N GLY A 11 -6.01 13.35 3.73
CA GLY A 11 -5.71 14.24 2.63
C GLY A 11 -4.44 15.02 2.90
N GLU A 12 -3.81 15.50 1.83
CA GLU A 12 -2.60 16.32 1.86
C GLU A 12 -2.70 17.48 2.87
N GLU A 13 -3.89 18.01 3.10
CA GLU A 13 -4.24 19.04 4.09
C GLU A 13 -4.00 18.61 5.55
N ALA A 14 -4.20 17.33 5.88
CA ALA A 14 -3.93 16.78 7.21
C ALA A 14 -2.42 16.66 7.46
N ILE A 15 -1.66 16.24 6.43
CA ILE A 15 -0.20 16.19 6.46
C ILE A 15 0.37 17.61 6.57
N HIS A 16 -0.18 18.57 5.82
CA HIS A 16 0.21 19.98 5.89
C HIS A 16 -0.10 20.59 7.27
N ARG A 17 -1.20 20.19 7.92
CA ARG A 17 -1.53 20.61 9.30
C ARG A 17 -0.53 20.06 10.33
N ILE A 18 -0.10 18.80 10.17
CA ILE A 18 0.89 18.18 11.06
C ILE A 18 2.28 18.79 10.86
N LEU A 19 2.67 19.15 9.63
CA LEU A 19 3.98 19.77 9.36
C LEU A 19 4.04 21.26 9.67
N ASN A 20 2.90 21.95 9.73
CA ASN A 20 2.82 23.38 10.01
C ASN A 20 2.72 23.67 11.53
N ILE A 21 3.53 22.95 12.34
CA ILE A 21 3.60 23.18 13.78
C ILE A 21 4.22 24.57 14.00
N PRO A 22 3.52 25.51 14.67
CA PRO A 22 4.02 26.86 14.92
C PRO A 22 5.41 26.89 15.59
N GLY A 23 5.74 25.85 16.38
CA GLY A 23 7.02 25.69 17.05
C GLY A 23 8.23 25.55 16.12
N VAL A 24 8.11 24.90 14.95
CA VAL A 24 9.26 24.68 14.04
C VAL A 24 9.70 25.99 13.39
N LYS A 25 8.75 26.85 13.01
CA LYS A 25 9.04 28.19 12.46
C LYS A 25 9.68 29.09 13.52
N HIS A 26 9.21 29.03 14.76
CA HIS A 26 9.79 29.77 15.86
C HIS A 26 11.23 29.32 16.17
N LEU A 27 11.48 28.00 16.17
CA LEU A 27 12.81 27.43 16.41
C LEU A 27 13.83 27.84 15.33
N LEU A 28 13.40 27.85 14.06
CA LEU A 28 14.21 28.33 12.92
C LEU A 28 14.54 29.82 13.03
N PHE A 29 13.59 30.64 13.49
CA PHE A 29 13.81 32.07 13.71
C PHE A 29 14.81 32.33 14.84
N GLU A 30 14.68 31.65 15.98
CA GLU A 30 15.63 31.76 17.10
C GLU A 30 17.04 31.32 16.69
N ASN A 31 17.16 30.22 15.94
CA ASN A 31 18.46 29.70 15.51
C ASN A 31 19.18 30.66 14.52
N ARG A 32 18.43 31.30 13.61
CA ARG A 32 18.97 32.38 12.76
C ARG A 32 19.44 33.58 13.58
N TYR A 33 18.66 34.00 14.58
CA TYR A 33 19.03 35.14 15.42
C TYR A 33 20.28 34.85 16.24
N LEU A 34 20.39 33.64 16.80
CA LEU A 34 21.54 33.23 17.60
C LEU A 34 22.82 33.13 16.76
N THR A 35 22.71 32.56 15.55
CA THR A 35 23.84 32.49 14.60
C THR A 35 24.37 33.88 14.27
N LYS A 36 23.47 34.83 13.96
CA LYS A 36 23.85 36.22 13.65
C LYS A 36 24.54 36.91 14.83
N TYR A 37 24.04 36.71 16.04
CA TYR A 37 24.64 37.27 17.25
C TYR A 37 26.06 36.73 17.49
N ILE A 38 26.29 35.43 17.27
CA ILE A 38 27.62 34.80 17.41
C ILE A 38 28.60 35.37 16.38
N GLU A 39 28.16 35.57 15.12
CA GLU A 39 28.98 36.20 14.07
C GLU A 39 29.36 37.64 14.42
N GLU A 40 28.41 38.43 14.93
CA GLU A 40 28.65 39.82 15.35
C GLU A 40 29.61 39.90 16.55
N GLU A 41 29.46 39.04 17.55
CA GLU A 41 30.37 38.99 18.72
C GLU A 41 31.79 38.56 18.30
N PHE A 42 31.91 37.63 17.35
CA PHE A 42 33.20 37.21 16.79
C PHE A 42 33.88 38.36 16.04
N LEU A 43 33.15 39.06 15.17
CA LEU A 43 33.66 40.23 14.43
C LEU A 43 34.08 41.35 15.37
N PHE A 44 33.34 41.59 16.45
CA PHE A 44 33.69 42.59 17.47
C PHE A 44 35.00 42.25 18.17
N LYS A 45 35.19 40.99 18.61
CA LYS A 45 36.46 40.54 19.23
C LYS A 45 37.65 40.63 18.29
N VAL A 46 37.47 40.25 17.02
CA VAL A 46 38.52 40.40 15.99
C VAL A 46 38.86 41.87 15.77
N GLY A 47 37.86 42.74 15.69
CA GLY A 47 38.03 44.19 15.54
C GLY A 47 38.82 44.83 16.69
N LEU A 48 38.50 44.48 17.94
CA LEU A 48 39.23 44.94 19.13
C LEU A 48 40.69 44.45 19.13
N SER A 49 40.92 43.20 18.72
CA SER A 49 42.27 42.61 18.65
C SER A 49 43.15 43.33 17.62
N ILE A 50 42.58 43.72 16.48
CA ILE A 50 43.27 44.51 15.44
C ILE A 50 43.59 45.92 15.94
N GLN A 51 42.68 46.56 16.68
CA GLN A 51 42.94 47.87 17.28
C GLN A 51 44.04 47.82 18.34
N ALA A 52 44.01 46.82 19.22
CA ALA A 52 45.04 46.61 20.24
C ALA A 52 46.42 46.42 19.60
N GLY A 53 46.54 45.55 18.59
CA GLY A 53 47.80 45.34 17.86
C GLY A 53 48.29 46.59 17.11
N ARG A 54 47.38 47.43 16.58
CA ARG A 54 47.75 48.72 15.97
C ARG A 54 48.25 49.75 16.99
N LEU A 55 47.69 49.75 18.20
CA LEU A 55 48.11 50.63 19.30
C LEU A 55 49.51 50.24 19.78
N GLU A 56 49.76 48.95 19.96
CA GLU A 56 51.05 48.39 20.38
C GLU A 56 52.16 48.68 19.35
N ALA A 57 51.88 48.49 18.05
CA ALA A 57 52.79 48.84 16.96
C ALA A 57 53.08 50.35 16.89
N LYS A 58 52.11 51.22 17.21
CA LYS A 58 52.31 52.67 17.30
C LYS A 58 53.20 53.06 18.48
N MET A 59 53.13 52.35 19.61
CA MET A 59 54.03 52.60 20.75
C MET A 59 55.46 52.13 20.47
N LEU A 60 55.63 50.97 19.85
CA LEU A 60 56.94 50.45 19.43
C LEU A 60 57.66 51.41 18.46
N LYS A 61 56.94 51.98 17.47
CA LYS A 61 57.49 52.98 16.54
C LYS A 61 57.91 54.30 17.20
N LYS A 62 57.36 54.66 18.35
CA LYS A 62 57.79 55.86 19.09
C LYS A 62 59.04 55.59 19.93
N SER A 63 59.26 54.35 20.38
CA SER A 63 60.45 53.97 21.15
C SER A 63 61.71 53.76 20.29
N SER A 64 61.57 53.43 19.00
CA SER A 64 62.72 53.18 18.11
C SER A 64 63.39 54.44 17.54
N LYS A 65 63.03 55.64 18.03
CA LYS A 65 63.64 56.93 17.62
C LYS A 65 64.68 57.47 18.60
N ALA A 66 65.21 56.63 19.49
CA ALA A 66 66.25 57.02 20.44
C ALA A 66 67.42 56.02 20.45
N HIS A 67 68.25 56.05 19.40
CA HIS A 67 69.71 56.11 19.43
C HIS A 67 70.26 55.86 18.02
N GLU A 68 70.49 56.93 17.27
CA GLU A 68 71.42 56.90 16.14
C GLU A 68 72.75 57.44 16.68
N LEU A 69 73.67 56.54 17.03
CA LEU A 69 75.06 56.86 17.34
C LEU A 69 75.82 56.98 16.01
N PRO A 70 76.60 58.05 15.78
CA PRO A 70 77.38 58.18 14.56
C PRO A 70 78.56 57.19 14.57
N ALA A 71 78.82 56.59 13.41
CA ALA A 71 79.83 55.55 13.20
C ALA A 71 81.27 56.02 13.52
N PRO A 72 82.14 55.13 14.04
CA PRO A 72 83.55 55.45 14.24
C PRO A 72 84.34 55.31 12.93
N SER A 73 84.94 56.41 12.48
CA SER A 73 85.97 56.40 11.43
C SER A 73 87.34 56.08 12.03
N SER A 74 87.98 55.08 11.42
CA SER A 74 89.38 54.72 11.64
C SER A 74 90.30 55.80 11.07
N LYS A 75 91.26 56.30 11.88
CA LYS A 75 92.63 56.70 11.51
C LYS A 75 93.45 57.21 12.70
N ILE A 76 94.59 56.56 12.93
CA ILE A 76 95.81 56.95 13.70
C ILE A 76 96.43 58.21 13.00
N PRO A 77 97.13 59.21 13.62
CA PRO A 77 98.30 59.06 14.54
C PRO A 77 98.57 60.10 15.66
N SER A 78 99.37 59.63 16.63
CA SER A 78 100.53 60.22 17.36
C SER A 78 100.58 61.66 17.94
N LYS A 79 100.91 61.68 19.25
CA LYS A 79 101.84 62.55 20.02
C LYS A 79 101.75 64.09 19.91
N GLN A 80 101.39 64.74 21.04
CA GLN A 80 102.20 65.80 21.66
C GLN A 80 101.73 66.14 23.10
N LYS A 81 102.70 66.39 23.98
CA LYS A 81 102.56 66.94 25.35
C LYS A 81 102.33 68.46 25.29
N SER A 82 101.69 69.06 26.29
CA SER A 82 102.15 70.28 27.00
C SER A 82 101.02 70.98 27.79
N ASP A 83 101.17 71.00 29.12
CA ASP A 83 101.01 72.08 30.10
C ASP A 83 99.80 73.07 30.12
N ASN A 84 99.14 73.00 31.28
CA ASN A 84 98.56 74.04 32.15
C ASN A 84 97.07 74.50 32.08
N PRO A 85 96.39 74.65 33.26
CA PRO A 85 95.03 75.16 33.47
C PRO A 85 95.04 76.69 33.83
N PRO A 86 93.92 77.46 33.99
CA PRO A 86 92.98 77.33 35.13
C PRO A 86 91.51 77.85 34.96
N ALA A 87 90.65 77.38 35.88
CA ALA A 87 89.57 78.04 36.63
C ALA A 87 88.48 78.93 35.96
N LEU A 88 87.21 78.65 36.28
CA LEU A 88 86.19 79.57 36.87
C LEU A 88 84.81 78.86 36.93
N LEU A 89 84.35 78.41 38.10
CA LEU A 89 83.33 79.10 38.90
C LEU A 89 82.10 79.59 38.10
N LYS A 90 80.97 78.88 38.25
CA LYS A 90 79.69 79.48 38.67
C LYS A 90 78.67 78.41 39.07
N LYS A 91 78.46 78.34 40.39
CA LYS A 91 77.30 77.73 41.05
C LYS A 91 76.02 78.30 40.40
N LYS A 92 75.18 77.44 39.81
CA LYS A 92 73.77 77.77 39.58
C LYS A 92 72.93 77.15 40.68
N LYS A 93 72.22 78.05 41.33
CA LYS A 93 71.43 77.97 42.56
C LYS A 93 70.39 76.85 42.49
N LEU A 94 70.34 76.06 43.57
CA LEU A 94 69.38 75.01 43.84
C LEU A 94 68.07 75.66 44.29
N GLU A 95 67.09 75.77 43.39
CA GLU A 95 65.76 76.31 43.67
C GLU A 95 64.76 75.36 42.99
N GLY A 96 64.45 74.25 43.64
CA GLY A 96 63.72 73.14 43.02
C GLY A 96 63.25 72.05 43.98
N ILE A 97 62.88 72.41 45.21
CA ILE A 97 62.41 71.42 46.21
C ILE A 97 60.91 71.59 46.52
N SER A 98 60.30 72.76 46.26
CA SER A 98 58.88 72.99 46.60
C SER A 98 57.86 72.39 45.61
N THR A 99 58.25 71.98 44.41
CA THR A 99 57.37 71.34 43.40
C THR A 99 57.39 69.81 43.46
N ARG A 100 58.33 69.21 44.21
CA ARG A 100 58.60 67.77 44.21
C ARG A 100 57.63 66.98 45.09
N THR A 101 57.16 67.57 46.18
CA THR A 101 56.18 66.97 47.10
C THR A 101 54.78 66.87 46.49
N GLY A 102 54.34 67.86 45.70
CA GLY A 102 53.06 67.81 44.96
C GLY A 102 53.06 66.81 43.80
N GLN A 103 54.19 66.65 43.11
CA GLN A 103 54.35 65.63 42.05
C GLN A 103 54.34 64.20 42.60
N LEU A 104 54.95 63.96 43.77
CA LEU A 104 54.89 62.65 44.45
C LEU A 104 53.47 62.29 44.88
N SER A 105 52.70 63.25 45.40
CA SER A 105 51.28 63.04 45.75
C SER A 105 50.43 62.69 44.52
N HIS A 106 50.65 63.38 43.39
CA HIS A 106 49.94 63.09 42.15
C HIS A 106 50.31 61.71 41.57
N CYS A 107 51.58 61.30 41.70
CA CYS A 107 52.05 60.00 41.25
C CYS A 107 51.40 58.86 42.04
N MET A 108 51.33 58.98 43.37
CA MET A 108 50.65 57.99 44.23
C MET A 108 49.15 57.91 43.93
N GLU A 109 48.48 59.05 43.68
CA GLU A 109 47.07 59.07 43.31
C GLU A 109 46.82 58.38 41.95
N LEU A 110 47.71 58.59 40.98
CA LEU A 110 47.65 57.90 39.69
C LEU A 110 47.88 56.39 39.83
N GLU A 111 48.83 55.96 40.66
CA GLU A 111 49.08 54.55 40.93
C GLU A 111 47.85 53.86 41.54
N VAL A 112 47.20 54.50 42.52
CA VAL A 112 45.98 53.98 43.14
C VAL A 112 44.84 53.89 42.11
N LYS A 113 44.63 54.94 41.29
CA LYS A 113 43.61 54.93 40.23
C LYS A 113 43.87 53.86 39.18
N PHE A 114 45.14 53.67 38.80
CA PHE A 114 45.54 52.65 37.84
C PHE A 114 45.29 51.24 38.39
N MET A 115 45.69 50.98 39.64
CA MET A 115 45.43 49.70 40.31
C MET A 115 43.94 49.41 40.46
N HIS A 116 43.14 50.42 40.80
CA HIS A 116 41.68 50.26 40.88
C HIS A 116 41.08 49.89 39.52
N THR A 117 41.46 50.62 38.47
CA THR A 117 41.02 50.33 37.10
C THR A 117 41.43 48.92 36.67
N LEU A 118 42.68 48.51 36.94
CA LEU A 118 43.16 47.17 36.63
C LEU A 118 42.33 46.07 37.32
N ASN A 119 41.98 46.27 38.59
CA ASN A 119 41.14 45.34 39.34
C ASN A 119 39.72 45.26 38.76
N GLU A 120 39.10 46.39 38.42
CA GLU A 120 37.78 46.41 37.77
C GLU A 120 37.80 45.66 36.43
N TRP A 121 38.81 45.90 35.61
CA TRP A 121 38.99 45.19 34.33
C TRP A 121 39.20 43.69 34.54
N ASN A 122 39.95 43.29 35.58
CA ASN A 122 40.16 41.89 35.91
C ASN A 122 38.85 41.22 36.38
N ASP A 123 38.05 41.89 37.21
CA ASP A 123 36.76 41.38 37.67
C ASP A 123 35.78 41.20 36.50
N GLU A 124 35.71 42.18 35.59
CA GLU A 124 34.90 42.07 34.38
C GLU A 124 35.39 40.95 33.45
N PHE A 125 36.72 40.79 33.30
CA PHE A 125 37.28 39.69 32.54
C PHE A 125 36.89 38.32 33.11
N VAL A 126 36.97 38.15 34.44
CA VAL A 126 36.54 36.91 35.12
C VAL A 126 35.04 36.66 34.92
N LYS A 127 34.19 37.69 35.04
CA LYS A 127 32.74 37.57 34.76
C LYS A 127 32.47 37.13 33.32
N VAL A 128 33.15 37.72 32.34
CA VAL A 128 33.02 37.34 30.92
C VAL A 128 33.45 35.89 30.71
N LYS A 129 34.54 35.43 31.35
CA LYS A 129 34.98 34.03 31.25
C LYS A 129 34.00 33.05 31.87
N TYR A 130 33.40 33.41 33.01
CA TYR A 130 32.34 32.62 33.63
C TYR A 130 31.12 32.49 32.71
N LEU A 131 30.63 33.62 32.19
CA LEU A 131 29.50 33.65 31.25
C LEU A 131 29.80 32.84 29.98
N GLN A 132 31.01 32.96 29.42
CA GLN A 132 31.42 32.15 28.27
C GLN A 132 31.32 30.64 28.56
N GLY A 133 31.71 30.22 29.76
CA GLY A 133 31.60 28.82 30.20
C GLY A 133 30.14 28.36 30.38
N GLU A 134 29.28 29.20 30.95
CA GLU A 134 27.83 28.96 31.07
C GLU A 134 27.16 28.82 29.69
N TYR A 135 27.43 29.74 28.76
CA TYR A 135 26.91 29.69 27.40
C TYR A 135 27.36 28.43 26.66
N LYS A 136 28.62 28.03 26.79
CA LYS A 136 29.13 26.79 26.18
C LYS A 136 28.40 25.56 26.72
N ARG A 137 28.16 25.48 28.03
CA ARG A 137 27.39 24.37 28.63
C ARG A 137 25.95 24.33 28.13
N LYS A 138 25.27 25.49 28.10
CA LYS A 138 23.89 25.61 27.60
C LYS A 138 23.78 25.23 26.12
N TYR A 139 24.75 25.66 25.31
CA TYR A 139 24.83 25.28 23.89
C TYR A 139 25.01 23.78 23.72
N ASN A 140 25.97 23.17 24.41
CA ASN A 140 26.21 21.72 24.33
C ASN A 140 24.98 20.92 24.75
N HIS A 141 24.29 21.34 25.82
CA HIS A 141 23.06 20.70 26.27
C HIS A 141 21.94 20.79 25.22
N LYS A 142 21.72 21.99 24.64
CA LYS A 142 20.76 22.17 23.55
C LYS A 142 21.12 21.35 22.31
N SER A 143 22.40 21.28 21.95
CA SER A 143 22.87 20.48 20.82
C SER A 143 22.57 19.00 21.02
N LYS A 144 22.78 18.46 22.23
CA LYS A 144 22.42 17.07 22.57
C LYS A 144 20.92 16.82 22.43
N ALA A 145 20.08 17.72 22.95
CA ALA A 145 18.63 17.61 22.84
C ALA A 145 18.13 17.69 21.39
N VAL A 146 18.73 18.55 20.56
CA VAL A 146 18.40 18.63 19.12
C VAL A 146 18.76 17.32 18.40
N ASN A 147 19.92 16.73 18.70
CA ASN A 147 20.31 15.46 18.09
C ASN A 147 19.39 14.31 18.52
N GLU A 148 18.93 14.28 19.77
CA GLU A 148 17.95 13.30 20.27
C GLU A 148 16.62 13.44 19.52
N LEU A 149 16.11 14.65 19.35
CA LEU A 149 14.90 14.92 18.57
C LEU A 149 15.03 14.58 17.07
N GLU A 150 16.23 14.71 16.50
CA GLU A 150 16.50 14.34 15.11
C GLU A 150 16.40 12.82 14.89
N VAL A 151 16.86 12.03 15.87
CA VAL A 151 16.70 10.57 15.87
C VAL A 151 15.22 10.20 15.97
N GLU A 152 14.48 10.75 16.94
CA GLU A 152 13.04 10.51 17.08
C GLU A 152 12.25 10.89 15.82
N LEU A 153 12.60 12.01 15.17
CA LEU A 153 11.98 12.43 13.92
C LEU A 153 12.24 11.42 12.79
N THR A 154 13.42 10.81 12.77
CA THR A 154 13.78 9.79 11.77
C THR A 154 13.01 8.50 12.00
N ASP A 155 12.83 8.09 13.25
CA ASP A 155 12.02 6.93 13.62
C ASP A 155 10.55 7.16 13.25
N CYS A 156 9.97 8.31 13.62
CA CYS A 156 8.60 8.67 13.23
C CYS A 156 8.39 8.70 11.70
N ARG A 157 9.36 9.20 10.93
CA ARG A 157 9.30 9.18 9.45
C ARG A 157 9.28 7.76 8.90
N THR A 158 10.08 6.87 9.49
CA THR A 158 10.16 5.46 9.10
C THR A 158 8.85 4.73 9.42
N GLU A 159 8.31 4.93 10.62
CA GLU A 159 7.00 4.38 11.02
C GLU A 159 5.88 4.87 10.10
N LEU A 160 5.86 6.17 9.77
CA LEU A 160 4.89 6.75 8.85
C LEU A 160 5.02 6.12 7.45
N ALA A 161 6.23 5.98 6.93
CA ALA A 161 6.46 5.33 5.64
C ALA A 161 5.94 3.88 5.63
N ASN A 162 6.22 3.11 6.69
CA ASN A 162 5.73 1.74 6.85
C ASN A 162 4.19 1.67 6.94
N SER A 163 3.56 2.62 7.65
CA SER A 163 2.10 2.71 7.74
C SER A 163 1.47 3.03 6.38
N MET A 164 2.08 3.93 5.61
CA MET A 164 1.61 4.27 4.25
C MET A 164 1.72 3.09 3.30
N THR A 165 2.84 2.35 3.31
CA THR A 165 3.01 1.17 2.45
C THR A 165 2.03 0.06 2.82
N ALA A 166 1.82 -0.19 4.11
CA ALA A 166 0.82 -1.16 4.59
C ALA A 166 -0.60 -0.76 4.19
N SER A 167 -0.96 0.52 4.31
CA SER A 167 -2.27 1.04 3.91
C SER A 167 -2.48 0.94 2.40
N SER A 168 -1.46 1.25 1.61
CA SER A 168 -1.49 1.10 0.14
C SER A 168 -1.71 -0.36 -0.27
N LEU A 169 -1.01 -1.31 0.37
CA LEU A 169 -1.20 -2.74 0.11
C LEU A 169 -2.63 -3.20 0.45
N LYS A 170 -3.20 -2.73 1.58
CA LYS A 170 -4.59 -3.04 1.93
C LYS A 170 -5.58 -2.50 0.91
N ASN A 171 -5.37 -1.27 0.42
CA ASN A 171 -6.24 -0.70 -0.61
C ASN A 171 -6.18 -1.53 -1.90
N GLN A 172 -4.99 -1.95 -2.33
CA GLN A 172 -4.85 -2.85 -3.49
C GLN A 172 -5.56 -4.19 -3.29
N GLN A 173 -5.56 -4.75 -2.08
CA GLN A 173 -6.30 -5.98 -1.76
C GLN A 173 -7.81 -5.76 -1.83
N ILE A 174 -8.31 -4.63 -1.32
CA ILE A 174 -9.72 -4.25 -1.40
C ILE A 174 -10.15 -4.11 -2.86
N ASP A 175 -9.34 -3.44 -3.68
CA ASP A 175 -9.64 -3.27 -5.11
C ASP A 175 -9.76 -4.62 -5.83
N ARG A 176 -8.86 -5.56 -5.54
CA ARG A 176 -8.93 -6.93 -6.09
C ARG A 176 -10.21 -7.66 -5.67
N LEU A 177 -10.53 -7.64 -4.37
CA LEU A 177 -11.75 -8.28 -3.86
C LEU A 177 -13.02 -7.64 -4.44
N GLN A 178 -13.00 -6.35 -4.71
CA GLN A 178 -14.12 -5.66 -5.34
C GLN A 178 -14.32 -6.08 -6.80
N ILE A 179 -13.24 -6.29 -7.56
CA ILE A 179 -13.30 -6.86 -8.91
C ILE A 179 -13.90 -8.27 -8.87
N GLU A 180 -13.38 -9.15 -8.01
CA GLU A 180 -13.89 -10.53 -7.85
C GLU A 180 -15.37 -10.57 -7.47
N LEU A 181 -15.80 -9.65 -6.58
CA LEU A 181 -17.21 -9.52 -6.19
C LEU A 181 -18.11 -9.14 -7.37
N VAL A 182 -17.68 -8.19 -8.21
CA VAL A 182 -18.43 -7.75 -9.39
C VAL A 182 -18.53 -8.89 -10.42
N GLU A 183 -17.43 -9.61 -10.68
CA GLU A 183 -17.42 -10.76 -11.58
C GLU A 183 -18.35 -11.88 -11.07
N ALA A 184 -18.32 -12.19 -9.77
CA ALA A 184 -19.22 -13.16 -9.16
C ALA A 184 -20.69 -12.73 -9.29
N GLN A 185 -20.99 -11.45 -9.09
CA GLN A 185 -22.33 -10.90 -9.25
C GLN A 185 -22.83 -10.99 -10.70
N GLU A 186 -21.95 -10.76 -11.68
CA GLU A 186 -22.28 -10.94 -13.09
C GLU A 186 -22.57 -12.41 -13.42
N MET A 187 -21.74 -13.35 -12.96
CA MET A 187 -21.95 -14.78 -13.13
C MET A 187 -23.29 -15.26 -12.53
N ILE A 188 -23.62 -14.83 -11.31
CA ILE A 188 -24.90 -15.16 -10.67
C ILE A 188 -26.07 -14.60 -11.48
N THR A 189 -25.95 -13.36 -11.95
CA THR A 189 -26.99 -12.72 -12.77
C THR A 189 -27.22 -13.48 -14.07
N GLN A 190 -26.15 -13.94 -14.72
CA GLN A 190 -26.25 -14.74 -15.95
C GLN A 190 -26.89 -16.10 -15.68
N LEU A 191 -26.49 -16.79 -14.60
CA LEU A 191 -27.06 -18.08 -14.22
C LEU A 191 -28.56 -18.00 -13.93
N LEU A 192 -29.01 -16.91 -13.27
CA LEU A 192 -30.44 -16.66 -13.04
C LEU A 192 -31.21 -16.46 -14.36
N LYS A 193 -30.63 -15.77 -15.34
CA LYS A 193 -31.25 -15.63 -16.68
C LYS A 193 -31.39 -16.99 -17.36
N ASP A 194 -30.33 -17.80 -17.33
CA ASP A 194 -30.33 -19.13 -17.95
C ASP A 194 -31.33 -20.07 -17.26
N GLN A 195 -31.46 -19.99 -15.93
CA GLN A 195 -32.45 -20.72 -15.16
C GLN A 195 -33.88 -20.33 -15.54
N ASN A 196 -34.16 -19.04 -15.74
CA ASN A 196 -35.47 -18.57 -16.19
C ASN A 196 -35.82 -19.11 -17.58
N VAL A 197 -34.88 -19.04 -18.53
CA VAL A 197 -35.05 -19.59 -19.89
C VAL A 197 -35.28 -21.10 -19.84
N SER A 198 -34.56 -21.81 -18.98
CA SER A 198 -34.75 -23.25 -18.76
C SER A 198 -36.14 -23.55 -18.19
N GLY A 199 -36.61 -22.75 -17.22
CA GLY A 199 -37.94 -22.85 -16.65
C GLY A 199 -39.05 -22.70 -17.69
N GLU A 200 -38.92 -21.71 -18.59
CA GLU A 200 -39.86 -21.52 -19.71
C GLU A 200 -39.89 -22.75 -20.65
N LYS A 201 -38.73 -23.34 -20.96
CA LYS A 201 -38.65 -24.56 -21.78
C LYS A 201 -39.34 -25.76 -21.12
N VAL A 202 -39.20 -25.92 -19.80
CA VAL A 202 -39.89 -26.98 -19.04
C VAL A 202 -41.40 -26.82 -19.15
N VAL A 203 -41.94 -25.62 -18.98
CA VAL A 203 -43.39 -25.35 -19.12
C VAL A 203 -43.91 -25.72 -20.52
N VAL A 204 -43.17 -25.36 -21.57
CA VAL A 204 -43.52 -25.71 -22.96
C VAL A 204 -43.50 -27.23 -23.17
N LEU A 205 -42.49 -27.92 -22.65
CA LEU A 205 -42.39 -29.38 -22.75
C LEU A 205 -43.50 -30.10 -21.96
N GLU A 206 -43.87 -29.60 -20.78
CA GLU A 206 -45.00 -30.13 -20.00
C GLU A 206 -46.32 -29.98 -20.75
N ALA A 207 -46.58 -28.83 -21.36
CA ALA A 207 -47.76 -28.61 -22.19
C ALA A 207 -47.80 -29.57 -23.41
N LYS A 208 -46.66 -29.76 -24.08
CA LYS A 208 -46.53 -30.71 -25.20
C LYS A 208 -46.76 -32.16 -24.74
N ASN A 209 -46.18 -32.56 -23.61
CA ASN A 209 -46.36 -33.89 -23.03
C ASN A 209 -47.83 -34.14 -22.66
N LYS A 210 -48.49 -33.16 -22.03
CA LYS A 210 -49.94 -33.23 -21.74
C LYS A 210 -50.77 -33.44 -23.00
N LYS A 211 -50.48 -32.71 -24.09
CA LYS A 211 -51.14 -32.88 -25.40
C LYS A 211 -50.86 -34.26 -26.02
N SER A 212 -49.63 -34.77 -25.92
CA SER A 212 -49.30 -36.12 -26.39
C SER A 212 -50.05 -37.19 -25.61
N ARG A 213 -50.16 -37.07 -24.28
CA ARG A 213 -50.94 -38.00 -23.45
C ARG A 213 -52.42 -38.01 -23.82
N THR A 214 -53.03 -36.84 -24.07
CA THR A 214 -54.42 -36.77 -24.52
C THR A 214 -54.62 -37.42 -25.89
N LEU A 215 -53.67 -37.23 -26.82
CA LEU A 215 -53.73 -37.84 -28.15
C LEU A 215 -53.57 -39.38 -28.07
N ILE A 216 -52.67 -39.88 -27.22
CA ILE A 216 -52.51 -41.32 -26.99
C ILE A 216 -53.81 -41.91 -26.43
N ALA A 217 -54.41 -41.29 -25.40
CA ALA A 217 -55.67 -41.76 -24.83
C ALA A 217 -56.82 -41.77 -25.85
N GLU A 218 -56.90 -40.76 -26.73
CA GLU A 218 -57.86 -40.71 -27.83
C GLU A 218 -57.64 -41.87 -28.82
N LYS A 219 -56.39 -42.13 -29.21
CA LYS A 219 -56.04 -43.23 -30.12
C LYS A 219 -56.29 -44.59 -29.50
N GLU A 220 -55.96 -44.79 -28.22
CA GLU A 220 -56.28 -46.00 -27.48
C GLU A 220 -57.80 -46.22 -27.42
N THR A 221 -58.57 -45.18 -27.11
CA THR A 221 -60.05 -45.27 -27.08
C THR A 221 -60.63 -45.61 -28.46
N ALA A 222 -60.07 -45.04 -29.54
CA ALA A 222 -60.47 -45.37 -30.90
C ALA A 222 -60.11 -46.82 -31.28
N LEU A 223 -58.92 -47.28 -30.92
CA LEU A 223 -58.41 -48.63 -31.19
C LEU A 223 -59.22 -49.70 -30.44
N PHE A 224 -59.47 -49.50 -29.14
CA PHE A 224 -60.32 -50.38 -28.33
C PHE A 224 -61.81 -50.18 -28.59
N GLY A 225 -62.16 -49.14 -29.33
CA GLY A 225 -63.52 -48.84 -29.75
C GLY A 225 -64.02 -49.75 -30.87
N LEU A 226 -65.06 -49.26 -31.55
CA LEU A 226 -65.90 -49.96 -32.54
C LEU A 226 -65.15 -50.85 -33.54
N GLU A 227 -63.91 -50.54 -33.91
CA GLU A 227 -63.14 -51.36 -34.85
C GLU A 227 -62.76 -52.72 -34.28
N PHE A 228 -62.21 -52.80 -33.06
CA PHE A 228 -61.82 -54.08 -32.47
C PHE A 228 -63.03 -54.97 -32.19
N LEU A 229 -64.12 -54.37 -31.70
CA LEU A 229 -65.38 -55.08 -31.50
C LEU A 229 -65.98 -55.57 -32.81
N ARG A 230 -65.94 -54.76 -33.87
CA ARG A 230 -66.42 -55.13 -35.21
C ARG A 230 -65.58 -56.27 -35.80
N ILE A 231 -64.26 -56.23 -35.65
CA ILE A 231 -63.38 -57.33 -36.08
C ILE A 231 -63.73 -58.62 -35.33
N ILE A 232 -63.94 -58.57 -34.01
CA ILE A 232 -64.37 -59.73 -33.23
C ILE A 232 -65.73 -60.26 -33.71
N GLU A 233 -66.68 -59.36 -33.96
CA GLU A 233 -68.03 -59.74 -34.40
C GLU A 233 -68.02 -60.36 -35.80
N ASP A 234 -67.25 -59.80 -36.74
CA ASP A 234 -67.07 -60.37 -38.08
C ASP A 234 -66.36 -61.74 -38.00
N PHE A 235 -65.41 -61.90 -37.08
CA PHE A 235 -64.76 -63.19 -36.84
C PHE A 235 -65.73 -64.24 -36.26
N LYS A 236 -66.64 -63.83 -35.35
CA LYS A 236 -67.71 -64.70 -34.84
C LYS A 236 -68.65 -65.16 -35.96
N LYS A 237 -69.14 -64.23 -36.79
CA LYS A 237 -69.99 -64.55 -37.95
C LYS A 237 -69.31 -65.55 -38.90
N PHE A 238 -68.00 -65.39 -39.13
CA PHE A 238 -67.23 -66.32 -39.94
C PHE A 238 -67.16 -67.73 -39.32
N ILE A 239 -66.99 -67.84 -38.00
CA ILE A 239 -67.04 -69.12 -37.29
C ILE A 239 -68.42 -69.78 -37.40
N ASP A 240 -69.50 -69.02 -37.20
CA ASP A 240 -70.87 -69.54 -37.31
C ASP A 240 -71.17 -70.07 -38.72
N PHE A 241 -70.72 -69.34 -39.75
CA PHE A 241 -70.80 -69.80 -41.15
C PHE A 241 -70.02 -71.10 -41.39
N LYS A 242 -68.80 -71.21 -40.85
CA LYS A 242 -67.99 -72.44 -40.91
C LYS A 242 -68.70 -73.62 -40.25
N ILE A 243 -69.33 -73.42 -39.09
CA ILE A 243 -70.10 -74.45 -38.38
C ILE A 243 -71.30 -74.90 -39.24
N SER A 244 -72.06 -73.96 -39.80
CA SER A 244 -73.21 -74.29 -40.66
C SER A 244 -72.83 -75.11 -41.90
N ILE A 245 -71.70 -74.80 -42.55
CA ILE A 245 -71.18 -75.62 -43.65
C ILE A 245 -70.82 -77.04 -43.16
N LEU A 246 -70.18 -77.16 -42.00
CA LEU A 246 -69.83 -78.46 -41.45
C LEU A 246 -71.07 -79.29 -41.11
N ASP A 247 -72.12 -78.67 -40.57
CA ASP A 247 -73.40 -79.32 -40.28
C ASP A 247 -74.07 -79.82 -41.57
N HIS A 248 -74.14 -78.99 -42.62
CA HIS A 248 -74.68 -79.42 -43.92
C HIS A 248 -73.87 -80.54 -44.56
N LEU A 249 -72.54 -80.49 -44.45
CA LEU A 249 -71.67 -81.56 -44.93
C LEU A 249 -71.87 -82.86 -44.14
N GLN A 250 -72.10 -82.77 -42.84
CA GLN A 250 -72.39 -83.92 -41.98
C GLN A 250 -73.75 -84.52 -42.33
N GLU A 251 -74.79 -83.69 -42.48
CA GLU A 251 -76.13 -84.13 -42.90
C GLU A 251 -76.10 -84.79 -44.29
N ALA A 252 -75.36 -84.21 -45.24
CA ALA A 252 -75.16 -84.81 -46.56
C ALA A 252 -74.44 -86.17 -46.48
N ARG A 253 -73.43 -86.31 -45.61
CA ARG A 253 -72.77 -87.61 -45.36
C ARG A 253 -73.73 -88.63 -44.77
N GLU A 254 -74.55 -88.23 -43.80
CA GLU A 254 -75.55 -89.10 -43.16
C GLU A 254 -76.64 -89.51 -44.14
N HIS A 255 -77.08 -88.60 -45.02
CA HIS A 255 -78.02 -88.90 -46.10
C HIS A 255 -77.42 -89.91 -47.08
N ILE A 256 -76.18 -89.72 -47.54
CA ILE A 256 -75.48 -90.68 -48.40
C ILE A 256 -75.38 -92.04 -47.71
N TYR A 257 -74.94 -92.08 -46.45
CA TYR A 257 -74.85 -93.32 -45.67
C TYR A 257 -76.22 -94.01 -45.54
N ASN A 258 -77.29 -93.27 -45.25
CA ASN A 258 -78.64 -93.82 -45.15
C ASN A 258 -79.15 -94.36 -46.49
N VAL A 259 -78.88 -93.69 -47.61
CA VAL A 259 -79.23 -94.16 -48.96
C VAL A 259 -78.43 -95.42 -49.30
N GLU A 260 -77.12 -95.43 -49.07
CA GLU A 260 -76.25 -96.59 -49.37
C GLU A 260 -76.54 -97.80 -48.47
N VAL A 261 -76.83 -97.59 -47.18
CA VAL A 261 -77.07 -98.66 -46.20
C VAL A 261 -78.51 -99.19 -46.25
N LYS A 262 -79.52 -98.36 -46.58
CA LYS A 262 -80.92 -98.83 -46.72
C LYS A 262 -81.28 -99.33 -48.13
N ALA A 263 -80.52 -99.00 -49.16
CA ALA A 263 -80.75 -99.51 -50.52
C ALA A 263 -80.12 -100.88 -50.80
N SER A 264 -79.43 -101.51 -49.84
CA SER A 264 -78.88 -102.86 -49.99
C SER A 264 -79.36 -103.83 -48.90
N PRO A 265 -80.58 -104.40 -49.03
CA PRO A 265 -80.93 -105.60 -48.29
C PRO A 265 -80.25 -106.80 -48.96
N GLY A 266 -78.96 -106.98 -48.66
CA GLY A 266 -78.27 -108.25 -48.89
C GLY A 266 -76.93 -108.16 -49.61
N GLY A 267 -75.87 -108.52 -48.87
CA GLY A 267 -74.72 -109.20 -49.44
C GLY A 267 -73.43 -108.38 -49.51
N PHE A 268 -72.42 -108.89 -48.77
CA PHE A 268 -71.02 -109.02 -49.18
C PHE A 268 -70.37 -107.90 -50.00
N LEU A 269 -69.32 -107.29 -49.43
CA LEU A 269 -67.99 -107.05 -50.02
C LEU A 269 -67.14 -106.30 -48.97
N LYS A 270 -66.38 -106.99 -48.13
CA LYS A 270 -64.94 -107.26 -48.32
C LYS A 270 -64.22 -106.20 -49.16
N GLY A 271 -63.62 -105.24 -48.45
CA GLY A 271 -62.31 -104.69 -48.79
C GLY A 271 -62.29 -103.52 -49.77
N VAL A 272 -62.39 -102.30 -49.22
CA VAL A 272 -61.63 -101.17 -49.77
C VAL A 272 -61.03 -100.41 -48.59
N GLN A 273 -59.71 -100.52 -48.48
CA GLN A 273 -58.86 -99.86 -47.51
C GLN A 273 -58.83 -98.36 -47.84
N LEU A 274 -59.52 -97.55 -47.05
CA LEU A 274 -59.47 -96.10 -47.15
C LEU A 274 -58.10 -95.63 -46.63
N VAL A 275 -57.18 -95.44 -47.56
CA VAL A 275 -55.86 -94.87 -47.33
C VAL A 275 -56.05 -93.43 -46.82
N GLN A 276 -55.85 -93.23 -45.52
CA GLN A 276 -55.62 -91.91 -44.93
C GLN A 276 -54.35 -91.32 -45.56
N ARG A 277 -54.49 -90.43 -46.54
CA ARG A 277 -53.41 -89.50 -46.89
C ARG A 277 -53.28 -88.49 -45.75
N LYS A 278 -52.27 -88.70 -44.89
CA LYS A 278 -51.69 -87.66 -44.04
C LYS A 278 -51.19 -86.53 -44.94
N THR A 279 -51.99 -85.48 -45.11
CA THR A 279 -51.47 -84.17 -45.54
C THR A 279 -50.82 -83.50 -44.33
N GLY A 280 -49.63 -83.96 -43.98
CA GLY A 280 -48.71 -83.21 -43.16
C GLY A 280 -48.07 -82.13 -44.02
N VAL A 281 -48.65 -80.93 -44.01
CA VAL A 281 -47.97 -79.73 -44.46
C VAL A 281 -47.46 -79.02 -43.22
N LYS A 282 -46.15 -79.09 -42.99
CA LYS A 282 -45.46 -78.19 -42.07
C LYS A 282 -45.51 -76.79 -42.69
N PHE A 283 -46.15 -75.85 -42.00
CA PHE A 283 -45.87 -74.43 -42.24
C PHE A 283 -44.63 -74.10 -41.42
N ASP A 284 -43.48 -74.03 -42.10
CA ASP A 284 -42.29 -73.43 -41.53
C ASP A 284 -42.56 -71.94 -41.31
N GLY A 285 -42.18 -71.49 -40.11
CA GLY A 285 -42.34 -70.11 -39.66
C GLY A 285 -41.55 -69.15 -40.53
N LEU A 286 -42.26 -68.16 -41.08
CA LEU A 286 -41.68 -66.88 -41.47
C LEU A 286 -41.38 -66.09 -40.19
N THR A 287 -40.11 -66.09 -39.80
CA THR A 287 -39.51 -65.03 -38.99
C THR A 287 -39.54 -63.72 -39.79
N THR A 288 -40.13 -62.67 -39.21
CA THR A 288 -39.83 -61.29 -39.60
C THR A 288 -39.10 -60.59 -38.47
N SER A 289 -38.10 -59.81 -38.88
CA SER A 289 -37.18 -58.97 -38.11
C SER A 289 -37.80 -58.08 -37.05
#